data_AF-A0A1M5RMC5-F1
#
_entry.id   AF-A0A1M5RMC5-F1
#
_cell.length_a   1.000
_cell.length_b   1.000
_cell.length_c   1.000
_cell.angle_alpha   90.00
_cell.angle_beta   90.00
_cell.angle_gamma   90.00
#
_symmetry.space_group_name_H-M   'P 1'
#
loop_
_entity.id
_entity.type
_entity.pdbx_description
1 polymer ?
#
loop_
_entity_poly.entity_id
_entity_poly.type
_entity_poly.pdbx_seq_one_letter_code
_entity_poly.pdbx_strand_id
1 'polypeptide(L)'
;MPDLTRRRYPERQDCWHVYYGDVHVGTIAIRAGVPFDVDQWGWDCGFYPPSHHGRQVQGTAETFEQARVDFEAAWKKYLPKCSQADFDEYRRSVAWTSWKYAMWGKGCRMRVGGNDGRRRVERCRRALCGHFVG
;
A
#
# COMPACT_ATOMS: atom_id res chain seq x y z
N MET A 1 18.67 -3.24 6.06
CA MET A 1 17.21 -3.04 5.95
C MET A 1 16.96 -1.55 6.05
N PRO A 2 16.37 -0.91 5.03
CA PRO A 2 15.76 0.41 5.18
C PRO A 2 14.89 0.48 6.44
N ASP A 3 14.93 1.63 7.09
CA ASP A 3 14.07 1.89 8.25
C ASP A 3 12.61 2.08 7.80
N LEU A 4 11.69 1.69 8.68
CA LEU A 4 10.27 1.93 8.47
C LEU A 4 9.96 3.40 8.71
N THR A 5 9.37 4.04 7.71
CA THR A 5 8.88 5.42 7.83
C THR A 5 7.38 5.43 8.02
N ARG A 6 6.87 6.37 8.81
CA ARG A 6 5.44 6.50 9.11
C ARG A 6 4.94 7.86 8.64
N ARG A 7 3.78 7.88 8.00
CA ARG A 7 3.14 9.10 7.51
C ARG A 7 1.70 9.14 7.96
N ARG A 8 1.25 10.26 8.51
CA ARG A 8 -0.18 10.43 8.86
C ARG A 8 -1.02 10.45 7.60
N TYR A 9 -2.16 9.77 7.64
CA TYR A 9 -3.16 9.87 6.59
C TYR A 9 -3.86 11.24 6.71
N PRO A 10 -3.87 12.08 5.66
CA PRO A 10 -4.32 13.47 5.76
C PRO A 10 -5.80 13.60 6.16
N GLU A 11 -6.65 12.65 5.76
CA GLU A 11 -8.09 12.69 6.04
C GLU A 11 -8.45 12.04 7.39
N ARG A 12 -7.53 11.29 8.02
CA ARG A 12 -7.74 10.62 9.30
C ARG A 12 -6.48 10.73 10.15
N GLN A 13 -6.45 11.72 11.03
CA GLN A 13 -5.26 12.02 11.86
C GLN A 13 -4.85 10.83 12.74
N ASP A 14 -5.79 9.97 13.10
CA ASP A 14 -5.58 8.77 13.92
C ASP A 14 -5.16 7.53 13.10
N CYS A 15 -4.69 7.74 11.87
CA CYS A 15 -4.26 6.70 10.95
C CYS A 15 -2.86 7.00 10.42
N TRP A 16 -2.00 6.00 10.49
CA TRP A 16 -0.61 6.05 10.06
C TRP A 16 -0.34 4.99 9.02
N HIS A 17 0.08 5.41 7.84
CA HIS A 17 0.64 4.52 6.82
C HIS A 17 2.10 4.26 7.10
N VAL A 18 2.49 2.99 7.09
CA VAL A 18 3.85 2.54 7.32
C VAL A 18 4.48 2.13 6.01
N TYR A 19 5.70 2.62 5.76
CA TYR A 19 6.43 2.43 4.52
C TYR A 19 7.80 1.80 4.77
N TYR A 20 8.16 0.85 3.92
CA TYR A 20 9.51 0.33 3.79
C TYR A 20 10.10 0.86 2.48
N GLY A 21 10.96 1.87 2.59
CA GLY A 21 11.38 2.67 1.43
C GLY A 21 10.19 3.39 0.79
N ASP A 22 9.90 3.05 -0.47
CA ASP A 22 8.78 3.61 -1.25
C ASP A 22 7.49 2.79 -1.17
N VAL A 23 7.51 1.63 -0.51
CA VAL A 23 6.40 0.68 -0.53
C VAL A 23 5.58 0.77 0.76
N HIS A 24 4.26 0.93 0.63
CA HIS A 24 3.33 0.85 1.76
C HIS A 24 3.19 -0.60 2.21
N VAL A 25 3.53 -0.87 3.46
CA VAL A 25 3.64 -2.21 4.04
C VAL A 25 2.67 -2.45 5.20
N GLY A 26 1.75 -1.50 5.42
CA GLY A 26 0.65 -1.67 6.35
C GLY A 26 0.28 -0.39 7.08
N THR A 27 -0.72 -0.48 7.95
CA THR A 27 -1.33 0.66 8.62
C THR A 27 -1.35 0.46 10.13
N ILE A 28 -1.26 1.54 10.88
CA ILE A 28 -1.55 1.59 12.32
C ILE A 28 -2.60 2.66 12.52
N ALA A 29 -3.75 2.31 13.10
CA ALA A 29 -4.83 3.26 13.28
C ALA A 29 -5.68 3.01 14.52
N ILE A 30 -6.34 4.05 15.02
CA ILE A 30 -7.40 3.89 16.02
C ILE A 30 -8.57 3.11 15.40
N ARG A 31 -9.03 2.11 16.13
CA ARG A 31 -10.18 1.28 15.80
C ARG A 31 -11.46 2.08 16.05
N ALA A 32 -12.23 2.31 15.00
CA ALA A 32 -13.50 3.01 15.12
C ALA A 32 -14.58 2.08 15.71
N GLY A 33 -15.40 2.60 16.63
CA GLY A 33 -16.60 1.92 17.12
C GLY A 33 -16.34 0.77 18.10
N VAL A 34 -15.14 0.71 18.71
CA VAL A 34 -14.86 -0.27 19.77
C VAL A 34 -15.11 0.36 21.15
N PRO A 35 -15.51 -0.44 22.16
CA PRO A 35 -15.60 0.00 23.55
C PRO A 35 -14.26 0.60 24.05
N PHE A 36 -14.29 1.44 25.08
CA PHE A 36 -13.07 2.11 25.59
C PHE A 36 -12.17 1.18 26.41
N ASP A 37 -12.69 0.05 26.89
CA ASP A 37 -12.02 -0.93 27.75
C ASP A 37 -11.29 -2.02 26.95
N VAL A 38 -11.30 -1.94 25.61
CA VAL A 38 -10.53 -2.83 24.75
C VAL A 38 -9.35 -2.11 24.10
N ASP A 39 -8.44 -2.86 23.51
CA ASP A 39 -7.35 -2.32 22.69
C ASP A 39 -7.87 -1.34 21.62
N GLN A 40 -7.51 -0.07 21.79
CA GLN A 40 -7.97 1.03 20.94
C GLN A 40 -7.23 1.09 19.59
N TRP A 41 -6.00 0.60 19.53
CA TRP A 41 -5.18 0.65 18.33
C TRP A 41 -5.22 -0.68 17.59
N GLY A 42 -5.35 -0.61 16.27
CA GLY A 42 -5.23 -1.74 15.36
C GLY A 42 -4.06 -1.52 14.43
N TRP A 43 -3.45 -2.61 14.00
CA TRP A 43 -2.41 -2.57 12.98
C TRP A 43 -2.56 -3.74 12.01
N ASP A 44 -2.22 -3.50 10.75
CA ASP A 44 -2.08 -4.50 9.70
C ASP A 44 -0.68 -4.40 9.10
N CYS A 45 -0.07 -5.54 8.80
CA CYS A 45 1.27 -5.68 8.27
C CYS A 45 1.22 -6.59 7.03
N GLY A 46 1.58 -6.03 5.88
CA GLY A 46 1.58 -6.70 4.59
C GLY A 46 1.29 -5.73 3.44
N PHE A 47 1.33 -6.24 2.21
CA PHE A 47 1.03 -5.42 1.04
C PHE A 47 -0.49 -5.21 0.88
N TYR A 48 -0.86 -4.02 0.41
CA TYR A 48 -2.21 -3.72 -0.07
C TYR A 48 -2.15 -3.14 -1.50
N PRO A 49 -2.91 -3.68 -2.47
CA PRO A 49 -3.70 -4.92 -2.38
C PRO A 49 -2.80 -6.13 -2.06
N PRO A 50 -3.35 -7.19 -1.40
CA PRO A 50 -2.56 -8.38 -1.07
C PRO A 50 -1.91 -8.95 -2.34
N SER A 51 -0.59 -9.18 -2.31
CA SER A 51 0.06 -9.93 -3.39
C SER A 51 -0.45 -11.36 -3.37
N HIS A 52 -0.29 -12.07 -4.50
CA HIS A 52 -0.69 -13.48 -4.62
C HIS A 52 -0.07 -14.42 -3.55
N HIS A 53 0.97 -13.98 -2.85
CA HIS A 53 1.77 -14.82 -1.95
C HIS A 53 1.69 -14.44 -0.46
N GLY A 54 1.08 -13.31 -0.10
CA GLY A 54 1.14 -12.76 1.25
C GLY A 54 -0.20 -12.77 1.99
N ARG A 55 -0.30 -13.50 3.11
CA ARG A 55 -1.32 -13.24 4.14
C ARG A 55 -0.97 -11.96 4.88
N GLN A 56 -1.89 -11.00 4.98
CA GLN A 56 -1.73 -9.87 5.88
C GLN A 56 -1.77 -10.37 7.33
N VAL A 57 -0.85 -9.87 8.15
CA VAL A 57 -0.84 -10.10 9.61
C VAL A 57 -1.47 -8.89 10.25
N GLN A 58 -2.37 -9.10 11.22
CA GLN A 58 -3.04 -8.02 11.92
C GLN A 58 -2.97 -8.24 13.42
N GLY A 59 -3.09 -7.16 14.18
CA GLY A 59 -3.13 -7.20 15.63
C GLY A 59 -3.78 -5.96 16.21
N THR A 60 -3.93 -5.97 17.54
CA THR A 60 -4.45 -4.87 18.32
C THR A 60 -3.51 -4.56 19.46
N ALA A 61 -3.55 -3.33 19.97
CA ALA A 61 -2.83 -2.93 21.16
C ALA A 61 -3.56 -1.77 21.87
N GLU A 62 -3.32 -1.66 23.17
CA GLU A 62 -3.87 -0.58 24.00
C GLU A 62 -3.36 0.80 23.58
N THR A 63 -2.08 0.90 23.22
CA THR A 63 -1.42 2.17 22.89
C THR A 63 -0.81 2.17 21.48
N PHE A 64 -0.64 3.36 20.91
CA PHE A 64 0.03 3.54 19.62
C PHE A 64 1.46 2.99 19.62
N GLU A 65 2.22 3.24 20.68
CA GLU A 65 3.61 2.79 20.77
C GLU A 65 3.70 1.26 20.85
N GLN A 66 2.77 0.62 21.56
CA GLN A 66 2.70 -0.83 21.58
C GLN A 66 2.34 -1.39 20.20
N ALA A 67 1.32 -0.81 19.53
CA ALA A 67 0.97 -1.18 18.15
C ALA A 67 2.16 -1.03 17.18
N ARG A 68 2.97 0.02 17.37
CA ARG A 68 4.19 0.26 16.59
C ARG A 68 5.25 -0.81 16.81
N VAL A 69 5.52 -1.17 18.07
CA VAL A 69 6.48 -2.22 18.42
C VAL A 69 6.02 -3.57 17.85
N ASP A 70 4.74 -3.89 18.00
CA ASP A 70 4.15 -5.14 17.50
C ASP A 70 4.18 -5.21 15.98
N PHE A 71 3.87 -4.10 15.30
CA PHE A 71 4.01 -3.98 13.85
C PHE A 71 5.46 -4.22 13.42
N GLU A 72 6.44 -3.56 14.05
CA GLU A 72 7.85 -3.70 13.69
C GLU A 72 8.35 -5.13 13.91
N ALA A 73 7.88 -5.80 14.97
CA ALA A 73 8.16 -7.22 15.22
C ALA A 73 7.50 -8.14 14.18
N ALA A 74 6.27 -7.85 13.78
CA ALA A 74 5.57 -8.58 12.72
C ALA A 74 6.26 -8.40 11.36
N TRP A 75 6.67 -7.17 11.02
CA TRP A 75 7.38 -6.86 9.78
C TRP A 75 8.71 -7.61 9.69
N LYS A 76 9.50 -7.68 10.77
CA LYS A 76 10.75 -8.46 10.80
C LYS A 76 10.54 -9.95 10.48
N LYS A 77 9.39 -10.52 10.86
CA LYS A 77 9.01 -11.91 10.54
C LYS A 77 8.40 -12.06 9.15
N TYR A 78 7.80 -10.99 8.63
CA TYR A 78 7.12 -10.98 7.33
C TYR A 78 8.10 -10.74 6.18
N LEU A 79 9.04 -9.80 6.33
CA LEU A 79 9.98 -9.37 5.29
C LEU A 79 10.75 -10.53 4.63
N PRO A 80 11.27 -11.54 5.35
CA PRO A 80 11.95 -12.67 4.71
C PRO A 80 11.06 -13.52 3.80
N LYS A 81 9.74 -13.38 3.89
CA LYS A 81 8.75 -14.08 3.07
C LYS A 81 8.39 -13.29 1.81
N CYS A 82 8.77 -12.02 1.74
CA CYS A 82 8.52 -11.17 0.58
C CYS A 82 9.61 -11.37 -0.47
N SER A 83 9.19 -11.58 -1.71
CA SER A 83 10.08 -11.56 -2.87
C SER A 83 10.17 -10.15 -3.45
N GLN A 84 11.20 -9.89 -4.26
CA GLN A 84 11.28 -8.64 -5.04
C GLN A 84 10.03 -8.43 -5.92
N ALA A 85 9.44 -9.51 -6.43
CA ALA A 85 8.26 -9.45 -7.28
C ALA A 85 7.03 -8.90 -6.53
N ASP A 86 6.91 -9.14 -5.23
CA ASP A 86 5.84 -8.58 -4.40
C ASP A 86 5.95 -7.05 -4.32
N PHE A 87 7.16 -6.53 -4.12
CA PHE A 87 7.42 -5.09 -4.11
C PHE A 87 7.15 -4.46 -5.48
N ASP A 88 7.51 -5.13 -6.57
CA ASP A 88 7.28 -4.62 -7.93
C ASP A 88 5.80 -4.70 -8.35
N GLU A 89 5.05 -5.69 -7.87
CA GLU A 89 3.60 -5.73 -8.01
C GLU A 89 2.94 -4.55 -7.30
N TYR A 90 3.36 -4.24 -6.07
CA TYR A 90 2.87 -3.07 -5.35
C TYR A 90 3.13 -1.78 -6.15
N ARG A 91 4.37 -1.56 -6.61
CA ARG A 91 4.73 -0.37 -7.41
C ARG A 91 3.88 -0.24 -8.67
N ARG A 92 3.63 -1.35 -9.37
CA ARG A 92 2.74 -1.38 -10.55
C ARG A 92 1.30 -1.05 -10.19
N SER A 93 0.79 -1.57 -9.07
CA SER A 93 -0.56 -1.27 -8.58
C SER A 93 -0.73 0.21 -8.24
N VAL A 94 0.24 0.83 -7.56
CA VAL A 94 0.24 2.26 -7.28
C VAL A 94 0.28 3.08 -8.57
N ALA A 95 1.20 2.76 -9.49
CA ALA A 95 1.31 3.47 -10.78
C ALA A 95 0.01 3.37 -11.61
N TRP A 96 -0.60 2.19 -11.65
CA TRP A 96 -1.91 1.99 -12.29
C TRP A 96 -2.99 2.84 -11.62
N THR A 97 -3.03 2.84 -10.29
CA THR A 97 -4.02 3.59 -9.51
C THR A 97 -3.87 5.10 -9.74
N SER A 98 -2.65 5.64 -9.67
CA SER A 98 -2.37 7.04 -9.96
C SER A 98 -2.77 7.43 -11.39
N TRP A 99 -2.43 6.60 -12.38
CA TRP A 99 -2.85 6.82 -13.76
C TRP A 99 -4.37 6.81 -13.91
N LYS A 100 -5.04 5.83 -13.30
CA LYS A 100 -6.50 5.67 -13.31
C LYS A 100 -7.20 6.94 -12.78
N TYR A 101 -6.78 7.42 -11.61
CA TYR A 101 -7.35 8.63 -11.01
C TYR A 101 -7.00 9.90 -11.82
N ALA A 102 -5.81 9.99 -12.42
CA ALA A 102 -5.47 11.10 -13.31
C ALA A 102 -6.36 11.13 -14.57
N MET A 103 -6.69 9.98 -15.14
CA MET A 103 -7.61 9.88 -16.28
C MET A 103 -9.04 10.29 -15.90
N TRP A 104 -9.51 9.88 -14.72
CA TRP A 104 -10.79 10.32 -14.17
C TRP A 104 -10.84 11.83 -13.91
N GLY A 105 -9.77 12.41 -13.35
CA GLY A 105 -9.67 13.87 -13.14
C GLY A 105 -9.74 14.67 -14.45
N LYS A 106 -9.34 14.07 -15.57
CA LYS A 106 -9.45 14.65 -16.92
C LYS A 106 -10.77 14.35 -17.62
N GLY A 107 -11.75 13.74 -16.94
CA GLY A 107 -13.06 13.39 -17.50
C GLY A 107 -13.01 12.30 -18.57
N CYS A 108 -11.90 11.58 -18.71
CA CYS A 108 -11.76 10.52 -19.70
C CYS A 108 -12.49 9.25 -19.26
N ARG A 109 -13.43 8.77 -20.10
CA ARG A 109 -14.12 7.50 -19.86
C ARG A 109 -13.18 6.33 -20.15
N MET A 110 -12.90 5.52 -19.13
CA MET A 110 -12.14 4.29 -19.31
C MET A 110 -13.03 3.18 -19.87
N ARG A 111 -12.59 2.49 -20.94
CA ARG A 111 -13.14 1.17 -21.30
C ARG A 111 -12.48 0.13 -20.41
N VAL A 112 -13.19 -0.33 -19.39
CA VAL A 112 -12.77 -1.46 -18.57
C VAL A 112 -13.31 -2.73 -19.22
N GLY A 113 -12.42 -3.52 -19.82
CA GLY A 113 -12.76 -4.81 -20.41
C GLY A 113 -11.53 -5.69 -20.53
N GLY A 114 -11.54 -6.79 -19.76
CA GLY A 114 -10.59 -7.90 -19.84
C GLY A 114 -9.52 -7.88 -18.76
N ASN A 115 -9.42 -8.97 -18.01
CA ASN A 115 -8.43 -9.27 -16.95
C ASN A 115 -6.98 -9.40 -17.48
N ASP A 116 -6.64 -8.73 -18.58
CA ASP A 116 -5.30 -8.61 -19.15
C ASP A 116 -4.86 -7.14 -19.13
N GLY A 117 -4.78 -6.58 -17.92
CA GLY A 117 -4.07 -5.33 -17.65
C GLY A 117 -2.55 -5.48 -17.79
N ARG A 118 -2.04 -6.67 -18.16
CA ARG A 118 -0.61 -7.01 -18.13
C ARG A 118 0.13 -6.66 -19.42
N ARG A 119 -0.55 -6.50 -20.58
CA ARG A 119 0.13 -6.19 -21.87
C ARG A 119 -0.01 -4.75 -22.39
N ARG A 120 -0.79 -3.87 -21.73
CA ARG A 120 -1.01 -2.48 -22.21
C ARG A 120 -0.24 -1.39 -21.49
N VAL A 121 0.49 -1.72 -20.43
CA VAL A 121 1.27 -0.74 -19.65
C VAL A 121 2.38 -0.12 -20.52
N GLU A 122 3.03 -0.89 -21.39
CA GLU A 122 4.10 -0.37 -22.26
C GLU A 122 3.57 0.44 -23.44
N ARG A 123 2.44 0.04 -24.04
CA ARG A 123 1.96 0.66 -25.28
C ARG A 123 1.30 2.04 -25.06
N CYS A 124 0.70 2.31 -23.89
CA CYS A 124 0.24 3.66 -23.53
C CYS A 124 1.34 4.55 -22.91
N ARG A 125 2.36 3.96 -22.26
CA ARG A 125 3.53 4.74 -21.79
C ARG A 125 4.30 5.34 -22.97
N ARG A 126 4.41 4.60 -24.09
CA ARG A 126 5.05 5.07 -25.34
C ARG A 126 4.24 6.12 -26.11
N ALA A 127 2.94 6.26 -25.82
CA ALA A 127 2.08 7.25 -26.47
C ALA A 127 2.04 8.59 -25.72
N LEU A 128 2.46 8.63 -24.45
CA LEU A 128 2.46 9.84 -23.61
C LEU A 128 3.88 10.32 -23.23
N CYS A 129 4.89 9.44 -23.28
CA CYS A 129 6.29 9.85 -23.35
C CYS A 129 6.67 9.87 -24.84
N GLY A 130 6.60 11.05 -25.47
CA GLY A 130 7.00 11.24 -26.85
C GLY A 130 8.36 10.59 -27.13
N HIS A 131 8.49 9.98 -28.31
CA HIS A 131 9.78 9.74 -28.93
C HIS A 131 10.55 11.07 -28.93
N PHE A 132 11.54 11.21 -28.06
CA PHE A 132 12.63 12.14 -28.29
C PHE A 132 13.66 11.35 -29.10
N VAL A 133 13.54 11.43 -30.42
CA VAL A 133 14.61 11.07 -31.36
C VAL A 133 14.95 12.38 -32.04
N GLY A 134 16.16 12.88 -31.77
CA GLY A 134 16.80 13.89 -32.59
C GLY A 134 17.23 13.31 -33.93
#